data_AF-A0A935KGY0-F1
#
_entry.id   AF-A0A935KGY0-F1
#
_cell.length_a   1.000
_cell.length_b   1.000
_cell.length_c   1.000
_cell.angle_alpha   90.00
_cell.angle_beta   90.00
_cell.angle_gamma   90.00
#
_symmetry.space_group_name_H-M   'P 1'
#
loop_
_entity.id
_entity.type
_entity.pdbx_description
1 polymer ?
#
loop_
_entity_poly.entity_id
_entity_poly.type
_entity_poly.pdbx_seq_one_letter_code
_entity_poly.pdbx_strand_id
1 'polypeptide(L)'
;MDERTPYERMLWEKLGPPLYYCAECLRGVRVTPVEGDVPIIKRKCEHTGEIIAPRTAVCVGKGGASVGTRAKVAWSQVKAAVTGRCA
;
A
#
# COMPACT_ATOMS: atom_id res chain seq x y z
N MET A 1 4.50 18.81 -0.75
CA MET A 1 5.95 18.71 -0.49
C MET A 1 6.19 17.50 0.40
N ASP A 2 7.29 16.76 0.28
CA ASP A 2 7.49 15.51 1.06
C ASP A 2 7.69 15.79 2.57
N GLU A 3 6.69 15.45 3.39
CA GLU A 3 6.68 15.63 4.84
C GLU A 3 6.92 14.32 5.62
N ARG A 4 7.35 13.25 4.96
CA ARG A 4 7.66 11.98 5.62
C ARG A 4 8.78 12.19 6.64
N THR A 5 8.61 11.61 7.82
CA THR A 5 9.70 11.58 8.81
C THR A 5 10.88 10.74 8.30
N PRO A 6 12.10 10.91 8.84
CA PRO A 6 13.25 10.09 8.44
C PRO A 6 12.97 8.57 8.54
N TYR A 7 12.25 8.17 9.58
CA TYR A 7 11.82 6.79 9.77
C TYR A 7 10.82 6.33 8.69
N GLU A 8 9.84 7.18 8.34
CA GLU A 8 8.86 6.87 7.29
C GLU A 8 9.53 6.72 5.91
N ARG A 9 10.56 7.53 5.62
CA ARG A 9 11.37 7.42 4.40
C ARG A 9 12.19 6.13 4.38
N MET A 10 12.90 5.81 5.47
CA MET A 10 13.68 4.59 5.58
C MET A 10 12.82 3.34 5.38
N LEU A 11 11.64 3.28 6.02
CA LEU A 11 10.70 2.17 5.83
C LEU A 11 10.21 2.08 4.38
N TRP A 12 10.04 3.22 3.72
CA TRP A 12 9.64 3.25 2.32
C TRP A 12 10.70 2.63 1.42
N GLU A 13 11.96 3.01 1.60
CA GLU A 13 13.07 2.51 0.78
C GLU A 13 13.37 1.03 1.04
N LYS A 14 13.20 0.56 2.28
CA LYS A 14 13.53 -0.82 2.66
C LYS A 14 12.39 -1.82 2.48
N LEU A 15 11.16 -1.40 2.74
CA LEU A 15 9.98 -2.28 2.75
C LEU A 15 8.93 -1.92 1.70
N GLY A 16 9.07 -0.78 1.04
CA GLY A 16 8.13 -0.26 0.06
C GLY A 16 7.17 0.80 0.61
N PRO A 17 6.39 1.46 -0.27
CA PRO A 17 5.40 2.45 0.11
C PRO A 17 4.32 1.87 1.03
N PRO A 18 3.66 2.70 1.87
CA PRO A 18 2.41 2.32 2.51
C PRO A 18 1.35 1.90 1.47
N LEU A 19 0.39 1.06 1.88
CA LEU A 19 -0.77 0.67 1.04
C LEU A 19 -1.57 1.88 0.54
N TYR A 20 -1.63 2.94 1.35
CA TYR A 20 -2.29 4.19 1.03
C TYR A 20 -1.44 5.35 1.55
N TYR A 21 -1.23 6.38 0.74
CA TYR A 21 -0.51 7.59 1.16
C TYR A 21 -1.08 8.86 0.51
N CYS A 22 -0.85 10.00 1.16
CA CYS A 22 -1.33 11.31 0.67
C CYS A 22 -0.53 11.75 -0.56
N ALA A 23 -1.21 12.14 -1.64
CA ALA A 23 -0.56 12.63 -2.86
C ALA A 23 0.27 13.90 -2.63
N GLU A 24 -0.11 14.74 -1.66
CA GLU A 24 0.51 16.05 -1.43
C GLU A 24 1.78 15.95 -0.58
N CYS A 25 1.72 15.16 0.50
CA CYS A 25 2.79 15.11 1.50
C CYS A 25 3.49 13.76 1.65
N LEU A 26 3.04 12.75 0.91
CA LEU A 26 3.57 11.38 0.91
C LEU A 26 3.47 10.66 2.25
N ARG A 27 2.76 11.18 3.26
CA ARG A 27 2.61 10.45 4.53
C ARG A 27 1.57 9.33 4.39
N GLY A 28 1.81 8.22 5.10
CA GLY A 28 0.91 7.08 5.11
C GLY A 28 -0.47 7.45 5.64
N VAL A 29 -1.51 6.99 4.94
CA VAL A 29 -2.92 7.18 5.28
C VAL A 29 -3.48 5.82 5.67
N ARG A 30 -4.26 5.75 6.76
CA ARG A 30 -4.99 4.53 7.12
C ARG A 30 -6.38 4.62 6.53
N VAL A 31 -6.70 3.69 5.64
CA VAL A 31 -8.03 3.52 5.05
C VAL A 31 -8.60 2.24 5.61
N THR A 32 -9.71 2.33 6.33
CA THR A 32 -10.46 1.17 6.84
C THR A 32 -11.72 1.01 6.00
N PRO A 33 -11.83 -0.06 5.19
CA PRO A 33 -13.05 -0.32 4.43
C PRO A 33 -14.20 -0.62 5.40
N VAL A 34 -15.38 -0.09 5.09
CA VAL A 34 -16.64 -0.37 5.79
C VAL A 34 -17.59 -0.99 4.76
N GLU A 35 -18.20 -2.12 5.10
CA GLU A 35 -19.08 -2.82 4.18
C GLU A 35 -20.37 -2.00 3.96
N GLY A 36 -20.71 -1.72 2.70
CA GLY A 36 -21.89 -0.95 2.33
C GLY A 36 -21.81 0.56 2.56
N ASP A 37 -20.65 1.09 2.97
CA ASP A 37 -20.48 2.51 3.31
C ASP A 37 -19.16 3.09 2.79
N VAL A 38 -19.00 4.40 2.92
CA VAL A 38 -17.74 5.10 2.63
C VAL A 38 -16.64 4.64 3.61
N PRO A 39 -15.43 4.37 3.10
CA PRO A 39 -14.33 3.92 3.95
C PRO A 39 -13.91 5.02 4.93
N ILE A 40 -13.53 4.61 6.15
CA ILE A 40 -13.03 5.53 7.17
C ILE A 40 -11.57 5.86 6.86
N ILE A 41 -11.30 7.13 6.57
CA ILE A 41 -9.96 7.63 6.23
C ILE A 41 -9.37 8.37 7.44
N LYS A 42 -8.20 7.91 7.89
CA LYS A 42 -7.41 8.58 8.95
C LYS A 42 -6.09 9.07 8.37
N ARG A 43 -5.98 10.40 8.25
CA ARG A 43 -4.78 11.11 7.77
C ARG A 43 -3.95 11.61 8.96
N LYS A 44 -2.64 11.73 8.77
CA LYS A 44 -1.72 12.43 9.71
C LYS A 44 -1.49 13.90 9.33
N CYS A 45 -2.20 14.39 8.31
CA CYS A 45 -2.08 15.73 7.74
C CYS A 45 -3.49 16.27 7.47
N GLU A 46 -3.60 17.59 7.29
CA GLU A 46 -4.86 18.30 7.05
C GLU A 46 -5.21 18.44 5.55
N HIS A 47 -4.37 17.89 4.67
CA HIS A 47 -4.57 17.90 3.23
C HIS A 47 -5.85 17.18 2.80
N THR A 48 -6.57 17.77 1.85
CA THR A 48 -7.80 17.23 1.26
C THR A 48 -7.58 16.54 -0.08
N GLY A 49 -6.36 16.57 -0.63
CA GLY A 49 -6.05 15.96 -1.92
C GLY A 49 -6.14 14.44 -1.94
N GLU A 50 -5.83 13.88 -3.10
CA GLU A 50 -6.03 12.47 -3.41
C GLU A 50 -5.18 11.51 -2.55
N ILE A 51 -5.67 10.28 -2.40
CA ILE A 51 -4.94 9.18 -1.75
C ILE A 51 -4.45 8.25 -2.84
N ILE A 52 -3.15 8.01 -2.88
CA ILE A 52 -2.54 7.08 -3.82
C ILE A 52 -2.49 5.69 -3.17
N ALA A 53 -2.97 4.70 -3.91
CA ALA A 53 -2.93 3.28 -3.54
C ALA A 53 -2.09 2.52 -4.56
N PRO A 54 -0.77 2.36 -4.35
CA PRO A 54 0.11 1.69 -5.31
C PRO A 54 -0.26 0.21 -5.40
N ARG A 55 -0.47 -0.31 -6.63
CA ARG A 55 -0.87 -1.70 -6.87
C ARG A 55 0.14 -2.38 -7.79
N THR A 56 0.51 -3.61 -7.45
CA THR A 56 1.32 -4.46 -8.34
C THR A 56 0.39 -5.47 -9.01
N ALA A 57 0.42 -5.54 -10.34
CA ALA A 57 -0.28 -6.56 -11.11
C ALA A 57 0.71 -7.64 -11.55
N VAL A 58 0.37 -8.91 -11.31
CA VAL A 58 1.15 -10.06 -11.79
C VAL A 58 0.44 -10.65 -13.00
N CYS A 59 1.00 -10.45 -14.19
CA CYS A 59 0.45 -10.99 -15.43
C CYS A 59 0.82 -12.47 -15.60
N VAL A 60 -0.15 -13.29 -15.98
CA VAL A 60 0.05 -14.72 -16.28
C VAL A 60 -0.50 -15.04 -17.66
N GLY A 61 0.21 -15.89 -18.43
CA GLY A 61 -0.24 -16.34 -19.74
C GLY A 61 -1.33 -17.42 -19.66
N LYS A 62 -1.71 -18.00 -20.81
CA LYS A 62 -2.75 -19.05 -20.90
C LYS A 62 -2.50 -20.28 -20.02
N GLY A 63 -1.25 -20.57 -19.65
CA GLY A 63 -0.88 -21.64 -18.72
C GLY A 63 -1.03 -21.33 -17.22
N GLY A 64 -1.43 -20.10 -16.87
CA GLY A 64 -1.60 -19.67 -15.48
C GLY A 64 -0.30 -19.41 -14.71
N ALA A 65 -0.43 -19.05 -13.43
CA ALA A 65 0.71 -18.89 -12.54
C ALA A 65 1.32 -20.25 -12.17
N SER A 66 2.65 -20.37 -12.26
CA SER A 66 3.40 -21.49 -11.68
C SER A 66 3.19 -21.55 -10.16
N VAL A 67 3.37 -22.74 -9.55
CA VAL A 67 3.26 -22.92 -8.09
C VAL A 67 4.17 -21.96 -7.33
N GLY A 68 5.40 -21.77 -7.81
CA GLY A 68 6.35 -20.82 -7.23
C GLY A 68 5.86 -19.37 -7.31
N THR A 69 5.26 -18.95 -8.43
CA THR A 69 4.67 -17.61 -8.57
C THR A 69 3.48 -17.43 -7.64
N ARG A 70 2.60 -18.44 -7.52
CA ARG A 70 1.44 -18.38 -6.60
C ARG A 70 1.89 -18.22 -5.15
N ALA A 71 2.90 -18.99 -4.73
CA ALA A 71 3.46 -18.89 -3.39
C ALA A 71 4.05 -17.50 -3.12
N LYS A 72 4.77 -16.91 -4.09
CA LYS A 72 5.29 -15.54 -3.98
C LYS A 72 4.17 -14.50 -3.85
N VAL A 73 3.11 -14.60 -4.66
CA VAL A 73 1.96 -13.69 -4.58
C VAL A 73 1.27 -13.79 -3.22
N ALA A 74 1.01 -15.01 -2.73
CA ALA A 74 0.42 -15.22 -1.42
C ALA A 74 1.32 -14.63 -0.31
N TRP A 75 2.64 -14.81 -0.41
CA TRP A 75 3.58 -14.22 0.54
C TRP A 75 3.56 -12.68 0.52
N SER A 76 3.52 -12.06 -0.66
CA SER A 76 3.37 -10.60 -0.78
C SER A 76 2.05 -10.11 -0.19
N GLN A 77 0.94 -10.83 -0.39
CA GLN A 77 -0.36 -10.49 0.21
C GLN A 77 -0.31 -10.54 1.75
N VAL A 78 0.29 -11.59 2.32
CA VAL A 78 0.47 -11.71 3.77
C VAL A 78 1.37 -10.59 4.30
N LYS A 79 2.49 -10.31 3.64
CA LYS A 79 3.40 -9.22 4.03
C LYS A 79 2.69 -7.87 3.98
N ALA A 80 1.85 -7.64 2.98
CA ALA A 80 1.05 -6.42 2.86
C ALA A 80 0.01 -6.30 3.97
N ALA A 81 -0.67 -7.40 4.33
CA ALA A 81 -1.64 -7.44 5.43
C ALA A 81 -0.98 -7.15 6.80
N VAL A 82 0.22 -7.68 7.04
CA VAL A 82 0.93 -7.50 8.31
C VAL A 82 1.60 -6.12 8.41
N THR A 83 2.27 -5.67 7.35
CA THR A 83 3.06 -4.44 7.39
C THR A 83 2.28 -3.19 7.01
N GLY A 84 1.14 -3.35 6.33
CA GLY A 84 0.41 -2.25 5.73
C GLY A 84 1.18 -1.56 4.60
N ARG A 85 2.08 -2.27 3.92
CA ARG A 85 2.95 -1.74 2.85
C ARG A 85 2.90 -2.61 1.59
N CYS A 86 3.09 -1.98 0.44
CA CYS A 86 3.25 -2.70 -0.83
C CYS A 86 4.68 -3.19 -0.94
N ALA A 87 4.87 -4.51 -1.03
CA ALA A 87 6.17 -5.17 -1.04
C ALA A 87 6.26 -6.30 -2.07
#